data_AF-A0A5G2RES2-F1
#
_entry.id   AF-A0A5G2RES2-F1
#
_cell.length_a   1.000
_cell.length_b   1.000
_cell.length_c   1.000
_cell.angle_alpha   90.00
_cell.angle_beta   90.00
_cell.angle_gamma   90.00
#
_symmetry.space_group_name_H-M   'P 1'
#
loop_
_entity.id
_entity.type
_entity.pdbx_description
1 polymer ?
#
loop_
_entity_poly.entity_id
_entity_poly.type
_entity_poly.pdbx_seq_one_letter_code
_entity_poly.pdbx_strand_id
1 'polypeptide(L)'
;MWSIWPELPAYGRKAAQFVDLLGYFSLKTPQTEKKLKEYSQKAVEILRTQNHILTNHPNSNIYNTLSGLVEFDGYYLESDPCLVCNNPEVPFCYIKLSSIKVDTRYTTTQQVVKLIGSHTISKVTVKIGDLKRTKMVRTINLYYNNRTVQAIVELKNKPARWHKAKKVQLTPGQTEVKIDLPLPIVASNLMIEFADFYENYQASTETLQCPRCSASVPANPGVCGNCGENVYQCHKCRSINYDEKDPFLCNACGFCKYARFDFMLYAKPCCAVDPIENEEDRKKAVSNINTLLDKADRVYHQLMGHRPQLENLLCKVNEAAPEKPQVMTASEGHVKRVLGQNQPL
;
A
#
# COMPACT_ATOMS: atom_id res chain seq x y z
N MET A 1 -34.06 9.49 -0.12
CA MET A 1 -32.68 9.89 -0.48
C MET A 1 -32.33 11.24 0.12
N TRP A 2 -33.08 12.33 -0.13
CA TRP A 2 -32.88 13.64 0.51
C TRP A 2 -32.94 13.67 2.05
N SER A 3 -33.46 12.64 2.70
CA SER A 3 -33.40 12.46 4.16
C SER A 3 -31.98 12.21 4.69
N ILE A 4 -31.06 11.74 3.85
CA ILE A 4 -29.66 11.45 4.21
C ILE A 4 -28.78 12.68 3.93
N TRP A 5 -29.31 13.70 3.25
CA TRP A 5 -28.57 14.92 2.91
C TRP A 5 -27.88 15.58 4.12
N PRO A 6 -28.52 15.73 5.31
CA PRO A 6 -27.88 16.28 6.51
C PRO A 6 -26.63 15.54 6.96
N GLU A 7 -26.56 14.23 6.72
CA GLU A 7 -25.46 13.36 7.15
C GLU A 7 -24.27 13.40 6.19
N LEU A 8 -24.42 14.05 5.02
CA LEU A 8 -23.43 14.05 3.95
C LEU A 8 -22.01 14.47 4.40
N PRO A 9 -21.82 15.49 5.27
CA PRO A 9 -20.49 15.86 5.74
C PRO A 9 -19.73 14.72 6.45
N ALA A 10 -20.46 13.78 7.08
CA ALA A 10 -19.87 12.63 7.78
C ALA A 10 -19.32 11.54 6.84
N TYR A 11 -19.51 11.66 5.51
CA TYR A 11 -19.09 10.65 4.54
C TYR A 11 -17.89 11.06 3.68
N GLY A 12 -17.32 12.25 3.90
CA GLY A 12 -16.09 12.69 3.23
C GLY A 12 -16.15 12.58 1.70
N ARG A 13 -15.12 11.99 1.07
CA ARG A 13 -15.05 11.86 -0.40
C ARG A 13 -16.15 10.98 -1.01
N LYS A 14 -16.75 10.07 -0.22
CA LYS A 14 -17.84 9.20 -0.68
C LYS A 14 -19.14 9.97 -0.91
N ALA A 15 -19.23 11.19 -0.37
CA ALA A 15 -20.36 12.10 -0.58
C ALA A 15 -20.61 12.41 -2.07
N ALA A 16 -19.55 12.53 -2.88
CA ALA A 16 -19.68 12.96 -4.28
C ALA A 16 -20.61 12.04 -5.10
N GLN A 17 -20.43 10.72 -4.99
CA GLN A 17 -21.26 9.73 -5.68
C GLN A 17 -22.74 9.80 -5.24
N PHE A 18 -22.97 10.05 -3.95
CA PHE A 18 -24.32 10.24 -3.43
C PHE A 18 -24.96 11.52 -3.97
N VAL A 19 -24.21 12.63 -4.04
CA VAL A 19 -24.67 13.90 -4.62
C VAL A 19 -25.05 13.71 -6.08
N ASP A 20 -24.24 13.00 -6.86
CA ASP A 20 -24.52 12.71 -8.28
C ASP A 20 -25.82 11.91 -8.45
N LEU A 21 -26.00 10.85 -7.67
CA LEU A 21 -27.23 10.05 -7.68
C LEU A 21 -28.43 10.89 -7.28
N LEU A 22 -28.30 11.68 -6.21
CA LEU A 22 -29.36 12.53 -5.69
C LEU A 22 -29.75 13.62 -6.70
N GLY A 23 -28.78 14.20 -7.42
CA GLY A 23 -29.03 15.09 -8.57
C GLY A 23 -29.76 14.39 -9.71
N TYR A 24 -29.28 13.21 -10.13
CA TYR A 24 -29.90 12.41 -11.18
C TYR A 24 -31.37 12.08 -10.86
N PHE A 25 -31.65 11.54 -9.67
CA PHE A 25 -33.01 11.18 -9.27
C PHE A 25 -33.92 12.41 -9.09
N SER A 26 -33.36 13.54 -8.66
CA SER A 26 -34.13 14.79 -8.53
C SER A 26 -34.55 15.35 -9.90
N LEU A 27 -33.73 15.14 -10.95
CA LEU A 27 -34.01 15.61 -12.31
C LEU A 27 -34.84 14.62 -13.15
N LYS A 28 -34.64 13.30 -12.96
CA LYS A 28 -35.25 12.25 -13.78
C LYS A 28 -36.58 11.72 -13.25
N THR A 29 -36.87 11.94 -11.97
CA THR A 29 -38.16 11.56 -11.38
C THR A 29 -39.13 12.74 -11.49
N PRO A 30 -40.40 12.54 -11.87
CA PRO A 30 -41.39 13.60 -11.80
C PRO A 30 -41.50 14.14 -10.36
N GLN A 31 -41.09 15.39 -10.16
CA GLN A 31 -41.19 16.07 -8.86
C GLN A 31 -42.22 17.19 -8.93
N THR A 32 -42.92 17.41 -7.82
CA THR A 32 -43.73 18.62 -7.67
C THR A 32 -42.82 19.83 -7.43
N GLU A 33 -43.24 21.00 -7.89
CA GLU A 33 -42.51 22.27 -7.67
C GLU A 33 -42.22 22.51 -6.17
N LYS A 34 -43.18 22.12 -5.30
CA LYS A 34 -43.02 22.14 -3.84
C LYS A 34 -41.83 21.30 -3.36
N LYS A 35 -41.63 20.08 -3.91
CA LYS A 35 -40.50 19.21 -3.55
C LYS A 35 -39.17 19.75 -4.06
N LEU A 36 -39.12 20.32 -5.26
CA LEU A 36 -37.90 20.95 -5.79
C LEU A 36 -37.46 22.12 -4.90
N LYS A 37 -38.41 22.96 -4.47
CA LYS A 37 -38.13 24.06 -3.54
C LYS A 37 -37.60 23.56 -2.19
N GLU A 38 -38.20 22.50 -1.64
CA GLU A 38 -37.73 21.87 -0.40
C GLU A 38 -36.30 21.31 -0.54
N TYR A 39 -36.00 20.67 -1.67
CA TYR A 39 -34.67 20.14 -1.98
C TYR A 39 -33.61 21.24 -2.06
N SER A 40 -33.90 22.32 -2.79
CA SER A 40 -33.02 23.49 -2.86
C SER A 40 -32.79 24.14 -1.50
N GLN A 41 -33.83 24.22 -0.67
CA GLN A 41 -33.70 24.75 0.70
C GLN A 41 -32.76 23.89 1.54
N LYS A 42 -32.93 22.56 1.53
CA LYS A 42 -32.03 21.63 2.24
C LYS A 42 -30.58 21.72 1.74
N ALA A 43 -30.39 21.87 0.43
CA ALA A 43 -29.05 22.07 -0.15
C ALA A 43 -28.38 23.34 0.39
N VAL A 44 -29.09 24.46 0.36
CA VAL A 44 -28.58 25.76 0.84
C VAL A 44 -28.36 25.76 2.35
N GLU A 45 -29.25 25.12 3.11
CA GLU A 45 -29.14 25.04 4.58
C GLU A 45 -27.86 24.35 5.01
N ILE A 46 -27.50 23.21 4.42
CA ILE A 46 -26.22 22.56 4.70
C ILE A 46 -25.04 23.47 4.37
N LEU A 47 -25.05 24.12 3.20
CA LEU A 47 -23.96 25.03 2.83
C LEU A 47 -23.82 26.18 3.83
N ARG A 48 -24.93 26.73 4.32
CA ARG A 48 -24.92 27.77 5.37
C ARG A 48 -24.35 27.25 6.68
N THR A 49 -24.77 26.06 7.12
CA THR A 49 -24.25 25.43 8.34
C THR A 49 -22.74 25.17 8.24
N GLN A 50 -22.28 24.58 7.12
CA GLN A 50 -20.86 24.32 6.90
C GLN A 50 -20.04 25.62 6.82
N ASN A 51 -20.55 26.65 6.14
CA ASN A 51 -19.87 27.94 6.08
C ASN A 51 -19.78 28.63 7.44
N HIS A 52 -20.83 28.50 8.27
CA HIS A 52 -20.82 29.00 9.65
C HIS A 52 -19.76 28.28 10.51
N ILE A 53 -19.60 26.97 10.36
CA ILE A 53 -18.55 26.20 11.04
C ILE A 53 -17.15 26.67 10.60
N LEU A 54 -16.92 26.83 9.30
CA LEU A 54 -15.62 27.27 8.77
C LEU A 54 -15.26 28.70 9.22
N THR A 55 -16.24 29.61 9.21
CA THR A 55 -16.03 31.01 9.60
C THR A 55 -15.68 31.13 11.08
N ASN A 56 -16.27 30.28 11.93
CA ASN A 56 -16.05 30.28 13.37
C ASN A 56 -15.01 29.23 13.82
N HIS A 57 -14.23 28.69 12.90
CA HIS A 57 -13.30 27.63 13.22
C HIS A 57 -12.18 28.15 14.17
N PRO A 58 -11.91 27.47 15.30
CA PRO A 58 -10.99 27.98 16.34
C PRO A 58 -9.57 28.27 15.86
N ASN A 59 -9.13 27.63 14.78
CA ASN A 59 -7.79 27.77 14.20
C ASN A 59 -7.74 28.67 12.95
N SER A 60 -8.87 29.21 12.48
CA SER A 60 -8.94 29.98 11.21
C SER A 60 -7.95 31.15 11.17
N ASN A 61 -7.85 31.93 12.25
CA ASN A 61 -6.94 33.08 12.31
C ASN A 61 -5.47 32.68 12.23
N ILE A 62 -5.12 31.56 12.87
CA ILE A 62 -3.75 31.03 12.88
C ILE A 62 -3.37 30.62 11.45
N TYR A 63 -4.23 29.85 10.76
CA TYR A 63 -3.96 29.43 9.39
C TYR A 63 -3.89 30.60 8.41
N ASN A 64 -4.80 31.57 8.51
CA ASN A 64 -4.79 32.75 7.65
C ASN A 64 -3.46 33.53 7.82
N THR A 65 -3.00 33.70 9.05
CA THR A 65 -1.72 34.38 9.33
C THR A 65 -0.53 33.59 8.78
N LEU A 66 -0.47 32.27 9.04
CA LEU A 66 0.60 31.40 8.56
C LEU A 66 0.68 31.36 7.03
N SER A 67 -0.46 31.28 6.34
CA SER A 67 -0.50 31.27 4.88
C SER A 67 0.08 32.53 4.24
N GLY A 68 0.09 33.65 4.98
CA GLY A 68 0.73 34.90 4.56
C GLY A 68 2.23 34.97 4.82
N LEU A 69 2.78 34.05 5.63
CA LEU A 69 4.18 34.04 6.06
C LEU A 69 4.98 32.89 5.44
N VAL A 70 4.35 31.72 5.26
CA VAL A 70 4.98 30.50 4.78
C VAL A 70 4.06 29.78 3.79
N GLU A 71 4.65 29.02 2.87
CA GLU A 71 3.89 28.07 2.06
C GLU A 71 3.29 27.00 2.98
N PHE A 72 1.96 26.96 3.03
CA PHE A 72 1.22 26.15 3.98
C PHE A 72 0.14 25.35 3.25
N ASP A 73 0.35 24.03 3.09
CA ASP A 73 -0.53 23.14 2.34
C ASP A 73 -1.18 22.08 3.26
N GLY A 74 -2.01 22.54 4.20
CA GLY A 74 -2.75 21.64 5.08
C GLY A 74 -3.41 22.32 6.26
N TYR A 75 -4.07 21.52 7.10
CA TYR A 75 -4.68 21.94 8.36
C TYR A 75 -4.11 21.07 9.49
N TYR A 76 -2.92 21.44 9.98
CA TYR A 76 -2.13 20.59 10.89
C TYR A 76 -2.45 20.78 12.38
N LEU A 77 -3.25 21.79 12.75
CA LEU A 77 -3.70 22.05 14.12
C LEU A 77 -5.04 21.39 14.44
N GLU A 78 -5.59 20.63 13.50
CA GLU A 78 -6.86 19.94 13.66
C GLU A 78 -6.72 18.70 14.55
N SER A 79 -7.51 18.66 15.61
CA SER A 79 -7.63 17.49 16.48
C SER A 79 -8.60 16.45 15.96
N ASP A 80 -9.59 16.87 15.15
CA ASP A 80 -10.60 15.99 14.60
C ASP A 80 -10.13 15.35 13.28
N PRO A 81 -10.37 14.05 13.06
CA PRO A 81 -9.96 13.38 11.84
C PRO A 81 -10.75 13.93 10.64
N CYS A 82 -10.08 14.69 9.77
CA CYS A 82 -10.67 15.13 8.50
C CYS A 82 -10.97 13.91 7.60
N LEU A 83 -12.25 13.57 7.39
CA LEU A 83 -12.67 12.41 6.57
C LEU A 83 -12.42 12.58 5.05
N VAL A 84 -11.96 13.76 4.63
CA VAL A 84 -11.57 14.07 3.24
C VAL A 84 -10.05 14.04 3.06
N CYS A 85 -9.33 14.56 4.05
CA CYS A 85 -7.87 14.72 4.07
C CYS A 85 -7.21 13.42 4.52
N ASN A 86 -7.71 12.83 5.60
CA ASN A 86 -7.36 11.51 6.10
C ASN A 86 -8.29 10.47 5.48
N ASN A 87 -8.29 10.37 4.15
CA ASN A 87 -9.04 9.31 3.48
C ASN A 87 -8.28 7.97 3.63
N PRO A 88 -8.80 6.99 4.39
CA PRO A 88 -8.15 5.68 4.52
C PRO A 88 -8.19 4.88 3.20
N GLU A 89 -9.03 5.28 2.24
CA GLU A 89 -9.13 4.62 0.94
C GLU A 89 -8.10 5.18 -0.04
N VAL A 90 -6.84 4.78 0.16
CA VAL A 90 -5.75 4.99 -0.80
C VAL A 90 -6.13 4.31 -2.14
N PRO A 91 -5.93 4.95 -3.30
CA PRO A 91 -6.17 4.29 -4.58
C PRO A 91 -5.21 3.11 -4.77
N PHE A 92 -5.60 2.15 -5.62
CA PHE A 92 -4.66 1.10 -6.04
C PHE A 92 -3.53 1.72 -6.86
N CYS A 93 -2.30 1.29 -6.60
CA CYS A 93 -1.14 1.67 -7.38
C CYS A 93 -0.23 0.46 -7.62
N TYR A 94 0.72 0.62 -8.54
CA TYR A 94 1.73 -0.39 -8.80
C TYR A 94 2.87 -0.28 -7.77
N ILE A 95 3.04 -1.32 -6.96
CA ILE A 95 4.02 -1.40 -5.88
C ILE A 95 4.99 -2.55 -6.15
N LYS A 96 6.30 -2.27 -6.12
CA LYS A 96 7.32 -3.33 -6.23
C LYS A 96 7.28 -4.18 -4.95
N LEU A 97 7.21 -5.50 -5.06
CA LEU A 97 7.19 -6.36 -3.87
C LEU A 97 8.41 -6.13 -2.97
N SER A 98 9.57 -5.81 -3.57
CA SER A 98 10.79 -5.49 -2.83
C SER A 98 10.71 -4.22 -1.98
N SER A 99 9.84 -3.26 -2.30
CA SER A 99 9.73 -2.00 -1.54
C SER A 99 8.85 -2.12 -0.30
N ILE A 100 7.99 -3.15 -0.23
CA ILE A 100 7.12 -3.42 0.92
C ILE A 100 7.48 -4.72 1.64
N LYS A 101 8.61 -5.33 1.29
CA LYS A 101 9.15 -6.54 1.92
C LYS A 101 9.91 -6.17 3.19
N VAL A 102 9.55 -6.82 4.30
CA VAL A 102 10.33 -6.77 5.56
C VAL A 102 11.35 -7.92 5.61
N ASP A 103 10.88 -9.14 5.38
CA ASP A 103 11.71 -10.34 5.41
C ASP A 103 11.26 -11.32 4.32
N THR A 104 12.17 -12.20 3.91
CA THR A 104 11.91 -13.24 2.92
C THR A 104 12.65 -14.52 3.30
N ARG A 105 12.02 -15.65 3.02
CA ARG A 105 12.64 -16.98 3.10
C ARG A 105 12.42 -17.72 1.80
N TYR A 106 13.32 -18.65 1.53
CA TYR A 106 13.30 -19.44 0.32
C TYR A 106 13.36 -20.92 0.67
N THR A 107 12.60 -21.72 -0.06
CA THR A 107 12.89 -23.14 -0.25
C THR A 107 13.46 -23.32 -1.65
N THR A 108 13.64 -24.56 -2.10
CA THR A 108 14.13 -24.84 -3.45
C THR A 108 13.13 -24.45 -4.54
N THR A 109 11.85 -24.30 -4.21
CA THR A 109 10.77 -23.97 -5.16
C THR A 109 9.82 -22.89 -4.68
N GLN A 110 9.99 -22.33 -3.47
CA GLN A 110 9.08 -21.35 -2.91
C GLN A 110 9.82 -20.11 -2.41
N GLN A 111 9.19 -18.95 -2.59
CA GLN A 111 9.57 -17.69 -1.97
C GLN A 111 8.45 -17.24 -1.04
N VAL A 112 8.74 -17.10 0.24
CA VAL A 112 7.80 -16.61 1.25
C VAL A 112 8.23 -15.22 1.68
N VAL A 113 7.32 -14.25 1.63
CA VAL A 113 7.58 -12.82 1.85
C VAL A 113 6.67 -12.28 2.94
N LYS A 114 7.26 -11.63 3.94
CA LYS A 114 6.55 -10.86 4.96
C LYS A 114 6.46 -9.42 4.49
N LEU A 115 5.24 -8.88 4.44
CA LEU A 115 5.02 -7.49 4.05
C LEU A 115 5.18 -6.55 5.26
N ILE A 116 5.43 -5.26 5.00
CA ILE A 116 5.53 -4.20 6.02
C ILE A 116 4.22 -3.95 6.75
N GLY A 117 3.11 -4.30 6.12
CA GLY A 117 1.76 -4.25 6.66
C GLY A 117 0.79 -4.95 5.73
N SER A 118 -0.50 -4.91 6.08
CA SER A 118 -1.53 -5.51 5.25
C SER A 118 -1.80 -4.69 4.00
N HIS A 119 -1.91 -5.37 2.87
CA HIS A 119 -2.21 -4.76 1.58
C HIS A 119 -3.42 -5.46 0.96
N THR A 120 -4.31 -4.66 0.37
CA THR A 120 -5.34 -5.19 -0.53
C THR A 120 -4.72 -5.29 -1.92
N ILE A 121 -4.65 -6.49 -2.48
CA ILE A 121 -3.98 -6.82 -3.74
C ILE A 121 -5.02 -7.31 -4.73
N SER A 122 -5.06 -6.72 -5.92
CA SER A 122 -5.98 -7.11 -7.01
C SER A 122 -5.28 -7.76 -8.19
N LYS A 123 -4.00 -7.46 -8.41
CA LYS A 123 -3.18 -8.06 -9.47
C LYS A 123 -1.74 -8.28 -9.01
N VAL A 124 -1.12 -9.36 -9.45
CA VAL A 124 0.32 -9.57 -9.34
C VAL A 124 0.90 -9.76 -10.74
N THR A 125 1.89 -8.96 -11.11
CA THR A 125 2.65 -9.12 -12.35
C THR A 125 4.02 -9.69 -12.02
N VAL A 126 4.39 -10.77 -12.67
CA VAL A 126 5.70 -11.43 -12.57
C VAL A 126 6.45 -11.19 -13.87
N LYS A 127 7.57 -10.47 -13.79
CA LYS A 127 8.51 -10.32 -14.91
C LYS A 127 9.65 -11.31 -14.75
N ILE A 128 9.98 -12.01 -15.83
CA ILE A 128 10.96 -13.10 -15.88
C ILE A 128 12.09 -12.67 -16.83
N GLY A 129 13.21 -12.26 -16.25
CA GLY A 129 14.45 -11.93 -16.96
C GLY A 129 15.43 -13.10 -17.01
N ASP A 130 16.48 -12.97 -17.83
CA ASP A 130 17.61 -13.92 -17.91
C ASP A 130 17.21 -15.40 -18.11
N LEU A 131 16.06 -15.64 -18.74
CA LEU A 131 15.45 -16.97 -18.87
C LEU A 131 16.35 -17.95 -19.63
N LYS A 132 16.64 -19.10 -19.01
CA LYS A 132 17.41 -20.20 -19.61
C LYS A 132 16.49 -21.29 -20.13
N ARG A 133 16.74 -21.76 -21.35
CA ARG A 133 15.94 -22.80 -22.02
C ARG A 133 16.08 -24.20 -21.39
N THR A 134 17.12 -24.42 -20.58
CA THR A 134 17.39 -25.71 -19.93
C THR A 134 16.30 -26.08 -18.92
N LYS A 135 15.78 -25.10 -18.18
CA LYS A 135 14.69 -25.26 -17.21
C LYS A 135 13.89 -23.96 -17.12
N MET A 136 12.60 -24.02 -17.44
CA MET A 136 11.68 -22.87 -17.41
C MET A 136 10.50 -23.20 -16.52
N VAL A 137 9.99 -22.23 -15.74
CA VAL A 137 8.79 -22.48 -14.93
C VAL A 137 7.56 -22.66 -15.83
N ARG A 138 6.78 -23.72 -15.56
CA ARG A 138 5.49 -24.02 -16.19
C ARG A 138 4.32 -23.56 -15.33
N THR A 139 4.39 -23.77 -14.01
CA THR A 139 3.28 -23.43 -13.12
C THR A 139 3.76 -22.56 -11.97
N ILE A 140 3.07 -21.45 -11.74
CA ILE A 140 3.23 -20.61 -10.54
C ILE A 140 1.94 -20.67 -9.73
N ASN A 141 2.05 -20.99 -8.45
CA ASN A 141 0.95 -20.85 -7.48
C ASN A 141 1.22 -19.62 -6.60
N LEU A 142 0.21 -18.77 -6.46
CA LEU A 142 0.22 -17.64 -5.53
C LEU A 142 -0.62 -18.01 -4.32
N TYR A 143 -0.02 -17.93 -3.13
CA TYR A 143 -0.70 -18.05 -1.85
C TYR A 143 -0.54 -16.78 -1.03
N TYR A 144 -1.47 -16.57 -0.10
CA TYR A 144 -1.46 -15.44 0.82
C TYR A 144 -1.85 -15.88 2.23
N ASN A 145 -1.43 -15.08 3.19
CA ASN A 145 -1.89 -15.13 4.56
C ASN A 145 -2.17 -13.69 5.01
N ASN A 146 -3.33 -13.46 5.60
CA ASN A 146 -3.76 -12.13 6.05
C ASN A 146 -3.31 -11.81 7.48
N ARG A 147 -2.84 -12.81 8.25
CA ARG A 147 -2.42 -12.62 9.64
C ARG A 147 -1.07 -11.94 9.76
N THR A 148 -0.96 -10.99 10.69
CA THR A 148 0.35 -10.42 11.01
C THR A 148 1.19 -11.41 11.83
N VAL A 149 2.49 -11.49 11.53
CA VAL A 149 3.45 -12.35 12.25
C VAL A 149 4.66 -11.53 12.65
N GLN A 150 5.27 -11.84 13.79
CA GLN A 150 6.49 -11.14 14.20
C GLN A 150 7.66 -11.58 13.31
N ALA A 151 7.78 -12.87 13.03
CA ALA A 151 8.80 -13.41 12.15
C ALA A 151 8.22 -14.38 11.11
N ILE A 152 8.77 -14.36 9.89
CA ILE A 152 8.32 -15.23 8.78
C ILE A 152 8.47 -16.72 9.13
N VAL A 153 9.39 -17.08 10.04
CA VAL A 153 9.60 -18.46 10.50
C VAL A 153 8.37 -19.05 11.17
N GLU A 154 7.48 -18.22 11.73
CA GLU A 154 6.23 -18.69 12.36
C GLU A 154 5.25 -19.32 11.37
N LEU A 155 5.41 -19.02 10.07
CA LEU A 155 4.63 -19.57 8.97
C LEU A 155 5.24 -20.85 8.38
N LYS A 156 6.46 -21.21 8.80
CA LYS A 156 7.14 -22.42 8.35
C LYS A 156 6.34 -23.64 8.79
N ASN A 157 6.14 -24.60 7.88
CA ASN A 157 5.44 -25.87 8.12
C ASN A 157 4.00 -25.71 8.64
N LYS A 158 3.33 -24.58 8.37
CA LYS A 158 1.92 -24.36 8.71
C LYS A 158 1.06 -24.17 7.45
N PRO A 159 0.84 -25.23 6.65
CA PRO A 159 0.12 -25.13 5.38
C PRO A 159 -1.31 -24.62 5.55
N ALA A 160 -1.98 -24.96 6.67
CA ALA A 160 -3.34 -24.50 6.97
C ALA A 160 -3.48 -22.97 7.10
N ARG A 161 -2.38 -22.24 7.30
CA ARG A 161 -2.39 -20.77 7.37
C ARG A 161 -2.33 -20.10 5.99
N TRP A 162 -2.09 -20.86 4.93
CA TRP A 162 -1.96 -20.34 3.57
C TRP A 162 -3.23 -20.57 2.76
N HIS A 163 -3.74 -19.51 2.15
CA HIS A 163 -4.83 -19.58 1.21
C HIS A 163 -4.28 -19.47 -0.21
N LYS A 164 -4.69 -20.39 -1.09
CA LYS A 164 -4.31 -20.35 -2.50
C LYS A 164 -5.12 -19.28 -3.22
N ALA A 165 -4.48 -18.21 -3.67
CA ALA A 165 -5.13 -17.13 -4.40
C ALA A 165 -5.41 -17.52 -5.85
N LYS A 166 -4.39 -18.04 -6.55
CA LYS A 166 -4.48 -18.40 -7.96
C LYS A 166 -3.35 -19.33 -8.39
N LYS A 167 -3.65 -20.24 -9.31
CA LYS A 167 -2.68 -21.03 -10.09
C LYS A 167 -2.62 -20.44 -11.49
N VAL A 168 -1.43 -20.22 -12.03
CA VAL A 168 -1.23 -19.78 -13.42
C VAL A 168 -0.25 -20.73 -14.11
N GLN A 169 -0.52 -20.97 -15.39
CA GLN A 169 0.36 -21.73 -16.27
C GLN A 169 1.05 -20.79 -17.24
N LEU A 170 2.31 -21.10 -17.53
CA LEU A 170 3.17 -20.37 -18.44
C LEU A 170 3.43 -21.22 -19.67
N THR A 171 3.62 -20.52 -20.79
CA THR A 171 4.17 -21.11 -22.00
C THR A 171 5.71 -21.09 -21.97
N PRO A 172 6.39 -22.02 -22.64
CA PRO A 172 7.85 -21.99 -22.74
C PRO A 172 8.34 -20.64 -23.32
N GLY A 173 9.34 -20.03 -22.71
CA GLY A 173 9.88 -18.74 -23.16
C GLY A 173 9.12 -17.50 -22.69
N GLN A 174 8.01 -17.65 -21.96
CA GLN A 174 7.22 -16.52 -21.47
C GLN A 174 8.00 -15.64 -20.47
N THR A 175 8.04 -14.33 -20.73
CA THR A 175 8.83 -13.34 -19.95
C THR A 175 7.98 -12.45 -19.03
N GLU A 176 6.65 -12.49 -19.15
CA GLU A 176 5.75 -11.77 -18.25
C GLU A 176 4.48 -12.60 -17.99
N VAL A 177 4.04 -12.62 -16.73
CA VAL A 177 2.79 -13.26 -16.30
C VAL A 177 1.97 -12.26 -15.50
N LYS A 178 0.69 -12.12 -15.85
CA LYS A 178 -0.28 -11.32 -15.09
C LYS A 178 -1.24 -12.24 -14.36
N ILE A 179 -1.26 -12.12 -13.04
CA ILE A 179 -2.13 -12.87 -12.13
C ILE A 179 -3.23 -11.92 -11.67
N ASP A 180 -4.30 -11.84 -12.45
CA ASP A 180 -5.50 -11.08 -12.11
C ASP A 180 -6.35 -11.84 -11.09
N LEU A 181 -6.67 -11.21 -9.96
CA LEU A 181 -7.53 -11.80 -8.93
C LEU A 181 -8.97 -11.34 -9.17
N PRO A 182 -9.95 -12.28 -9.24
CA PRO A 182 -11.35 -11.91 -9.47
C PRO A 182 -11.92 -11.07 -8.32
N LEU A 183 -11.43 -11.31 -7.10
CA LEU A 183 -11.68 -10.51 -5.92
C LEU A 183 -10.34 -10.10 -5.30
N PRO A 184 -10.17 -8.82 -4.93
CA PRO A 184 -8.97 -8.39 -4.23
C PRO A 184 -8.79 -9.17 -2.92
N ILE A 185 -7.57 -9.62 -2.66
CA ILE A 185 -7.21 -10.32 -1.42
C ILE A 185 -6.56 -9.34 -0.45
N VAL A 186 -6.77 -9.56 0.85
CA VAL A 186 -6.00 -8.88 1.89
C VAL A 186 -4.85 -9.80 2.29
N ALA A 187 -3.61 -9.32 2.17
CA ALA A 187 -2.41 -10.10 2.48
C ALA A 187 -1.46 -9.31 3.37
N SER A 188 -0.95 -9.99 4.39
CA SER A 188 0.19 -9.55 5.23
C SER A 188 1.45 -10.36 4.90
N ASN A 189 1.27 -11.54 4.31
CA ASN A 189 2.34 -12.40 3.80
C ASN A 189 1.95 -12.99 2.45
N LEU A 190 2.94 -13.18 1.58
CA LEU A 190 2.78 -13.81 0.27
C LEU A 190 3.70 -15.02 0.16
N MET A 191 3.24 -16.05 -0.53
CA MET A 191 4.08 -17.18 -0.94
C MET A 191 3.91 -17.39 -2.44
N ILE A 192 5.03 -17.33 -3.15
CA ILE A 192 5.13 -17.65 -4.57
C ILE A 192 5.77 -19.03 -4.66
N GLU A 193 5.04 -19.99 -5.23
CA GLU A 193 5.50 -21.35 -5.43
C GLU A 193 5.68 -21.63 -6.93
N PHE A 194 6.88 -22.05 -7.31
CA PHE A 194 7.24 -22.54 -8.64
C PHE A 194 6.99 -24.05 -8.67
N ALA A 195 5.80 -24.46 -9.06
CA ALA A 195 5.27 -25.81 -8.80
C ALA A 195 5.60 -26.85 -9.87
N ASP A 196 5.88 -26.41 -11.10
CA ASP A 196 6.10 -27.31 -12.24
C ASP A 196 7.00 -26.61 -13.28
N PHE A 197 7.73 -27.39 -14.08
CA PHE A 197 8.78 -26.92 -14.98
C PHE A 197 8.69 -27.54 -16.38
N TYR A 198 9.19 -26.82 -17.37
CA TYR A 198 9.64 -27.39 -18.64
C TYR A 198 11.14 -27.66 -18.52
N GLU A 199 11.52 -28.92 -18.54
CA GLU A 199 12.92 -29.36 -18.45
C GLU A 199 13.31 -30.04 -19.76
N ASN A 200 14.47 -29.68 -20.29
CA ASN A 200 15.04 -30.39 -21.42
C ASN A 200 16.01 -31.46 -20.90
N TYR A 201 15.49 -32.66 -20.65
CA TYR A 201 16.26 -33.78 -20.10
C TYR A 201 17.48 -34.19 -20.94
N GLN A 202 17.53 -33.82 -22.23
CA GLN A 202 18.65 -34.13 -23.11
C GLN A 202 19.89 -33.23 -22.87
N ALA A 203 19.76 -32.15 -22.08
CA ALA A 203 20.79 -31.11 -22.00
C ALA A 203 21.70 -31.15 -20.75
N SER A 204 21.46 -31.97 -19.71
CA SER A 204 22.10 -31.66 -18.41
C SER A 204 22.21 -32.76 -17.34
N THR A 205 22.61 -33.99 -17.66
CA THR A 205 22.86 -35.01 -16.60
C THR A 205 24.33 -35.26 -16.28
N GLU A 206 25.25 -35.05 -17.22
CA GLU A 206 26.65 -35.48 -17.02
C GLU A 206 27.60 -34.36 -16.59
N THR A 207 27.38 -33.12 -17.05
CA THR A 207 28.28 -31.99 -16.78
C THR A 207 27.54 -30.74 -16.31
N LEU A 208 28.05 -30.12 -15.25
CA LEU A 208 27.58 -28.88 -14.64
C LEU A 208 28.57 -27.74 -14.89
N GLN A 209 28.10 -26.50 -14.76
CA GLN A 209 28.92 -25.30 -14.93
C GLN A 209 29.47 -24.83 -13.59
N CYS A 210 30.79 -24.65 -13.51
CA CYS A 210 31.44 -24.14 -12.32
C CYS A 210 30.97 -22.70 -12.01
N PRO A 211 30.47 -22.41 -10.79
CA PRO A 211 29.94 -21.09 -10.45
C PRO A 211 30.98 -19.97 -10.44
N ARG A 212 32.28 -20.31 -10.38
CA ARG A 212 33.37 -19.35 -10.28
C ARG A 212 34.05 -19.04 -11.61
N CYS A 213 34.26 -20.06 -12.45
CA CYS A 213 35.02 -19.91 -13.70
C CYS A 213 34.26 -20.39 -14.94
N SER A 214 33.01 -20.86 -14.79
CA SER A 214 32.19 -21.39 -15.90
C SER A 214 32.85 -22.53 -16.70
N ALA A 215 33.81 -23.24 -16.09
CA ALA A 215 34.32 -24.48 -16.65
C ALA A 215 33.23 -25.56 -16.57
N SER A 216 33.18 -26.43 -17.58
CA SER A 216 32.36 -27.65 -17.54
C SER A 216 32.99 -28.66 -16.58
N VAL A 217 32.19 -29.21 -15.67
CA VAL A 217 32.64 -30.08 -14.58
C VAL A 217 31.71 -31.28 -14.47
N PRO A 218 32.22 -32.52 -14.42
CA PRO A 218 31.38 -33.71 -14.19
C PRO A 218 30.57 -33.60 -12.90
N ALA A 219 29.31 -34.03 -12.93
CA ALA A 219 28.41 -33.96 -11.78
C ALA A 219 28.92 -34.77 -10.57
N ASN A 220 29.76 -35.78 -10.81
CA ASN A 220 30.41 -36.59 -9.78
C ASN A 220 31.93 -36.63 -10.06
N PRO A 221 32.82 -36.17 -9.15
CA PRO A 221 32.56 -35.74 -7.77
C PRO A 221 32.00 -34.32 -7.62
N GLY A 222 31.83 -33.56 -8.70
CA GLY A 222 31.30 -32.18 -8.65
C GLY A 222 32.31 -31.14 -8.15
N VAL A 223 33.61 -31.44 -8.22
CA VAL A 223 34.70 -30.52 -7.89
C VAL A 223 35.36 -30.05 -9.17
N CYS A 224 35.46 -28.73 -9.35
CA CYS A 224 36.05 -28.14 -10.52
C CYS A 224 37.58 -28.35 -10.55
N GLY A 225 38.11 -29.04 -11.56
CA GLY A 225 39.55 -29.24 -11.71
C GLY A 225 40.35 -27.95 -11.95
N ASN A 226 39.71 -26.88 -12.43
CA ASN A 226 40.37 -25.61 -12.73
C ASN A 226 40.53 -24.70 -11.50
N CYS A 227 39.54 -24.65 -10.61
CA CYS A 227 39.55 -23.69 -9.49
C CYS A 227 39.22 -24.31 -8.12
N GLY A 228 39.01 -25.63 -8.05
CA GLY A 228 38.71 -26.36 -6.81
C GLY A 228 37.30 -26.14 -6.25
N GLU A 229 36.47 -25.28 -6.85
CA GLU A 229 35.13 -25.01 -6.34
C GLU A 229 34.16 -26.15 -6.56
N ASN A 230 33.20 -26.27 -5.65
CA ASN A 230 32.11 -27.23 -5.77
C ASN A 230 31.01 -26.66 -6.67
N VAL A 231 30.61 -27.42 -7.70
CA VAL A 231 29.63 -27.02 -8.73
C VAL A 231 28.22 -26.82 -8.19
N TYR A 232 27.93 -27.41 -7.03
CA TYR A 232 26.65 -27.29 -6.34
C TYR A 232 26.54 -26.02 -5.48
N GLN A 233 27.60 -25.20 -5.42
CA GLN A 233 27.53 -23.90 -4.75
C GLN A 233 26.66 -22.92 -5.52
N CYS A 234 25.84 -22.18 -4.78
CA CYS A 234 25.09 -21.06 -5.32
C CYS A 234 26.04 -19.99 -5.89
N HIS A 235 25.79 -19.54 -7.13
CA HIS A 235 26.62 -18.52 -7.79
C HIS A 235 26.62 -17.17 -7.07
N LYS A 236 25.58 -16.90 -6.26
CA LYS A 236 25.43 -15.63 -5.54
C LYS A 236 25.96 -15.66 -4.11
N CYS A 237 25.63 -16.69 -3.32
CA CYS A 237 25.97 -16.73 -1.90
C CYS A 237 26.92 -17.88 -1.50
N ARG A 238 27.36 -18.71 -2.46
CA ARG A 238 28.24 -19.87 -2.27
C ARG A 238 27.74 -20.94 -1.30
N SER A 239 26.50 -20.82 -0.80
CA SER A 239 25.86 -21.87 0.00
C SER A 239 25.60 -23.11 -0.86
N ILE A 240 25.80 -24.29 -0.25
CA ILE A 240 25.55 -25.61 -0.85
C ILE A 240 24.29 -26.18 -0.22
N ASN A 241 23.34 -26.62 -1.04
CA ASN A 241 22.21 -27.41 -0.58
C ASN A 241 22.58 -28.90 -0.70
N TYR A 242 22.64 -29.59 0.44
CA TYR A 242 22.96 -31.03 0.48
C TYR A 242 21.74 -31.92 0.24
N ASP A 243 20.53 -31.38 0.44
CA ASP A 243 19.27 -32.13 0.29
C ASP A 243 18.85 -32.22 -1.18
N GLU A 244 19.01 -31.14 -1.94
CA GLU A 244 18.64 -31.06 -3.35
C GLU A 244 19.79 -30.44 -4.16
N LYS A 245 20.41 -31.26 -5.01
CA LYS A 245 21.61 -30.91 -5.79
C LYS A 245 21.35 -29.88 -6.89
N ASP A 246 20.13 -29.82 -7.44
CA ASP A 246 19.74 -28.87 -8.48
C ASP A 246 18.49 -28.04 -8.12
N PRO A 247 18.57 -27.20 -7.07
CA PRO A 247 17.42 -26.47 -6.61
C PRO A 247 17.07 -25.35 -7.59
N PHE A 248 15.77 -25.10 -7.81
CA PHE A 248 15.33 -23.99 -8.67
C PHE A 248 15.69 -22.63 -8.06
N LEU A 249 15.51 -22.48 -6.75
CA LEU A 249 15.93 -21.34 -5.94
C LEU A 249 16.97 -21.77 -4.91
N CYS A 250 17.98 -20.95 -4.67
CA CYS A 250 18.85 -21.12 -3.52
C CYS A 250 18.07 -20.88 -2.22
N ASN A 251 18.00 -21.89 -1.33
CA ASN A 251 17.31 -21.80 -0.03
C ASN A 251 17.87 -20.69 0.89
N ALA A 252 19.14 -20.29 0.72
CA ALA A 252 19.77 -19.25 1.52
C ALA A 252 19.50 -17.82 0.99
N CYS A 253 19.58 -17.58 -0.33
CA CYS A 253 19.52 -16.22 -0.88
C CYS A 253 18.45 -16.00 -1.97
N GLY A 254 17.73 -17.05 -2.38
CA GLY A 254 16.69 -16.99 -3.41
C GLY A 254 17.20 -16.84 -4.84
N PHE A 255 18.52 -16.87 -5.06
CA PHE A 255 19.08 -16.83 -6.42
C PHE A 255 18.61 -18.04 -7.22
N CYS A 256 18.13 -17.78 -8.43
CA CYS A 256 17.77 -18.80 -9.41
C CYS A 256 18.75 -18.71 -10.57
N LYS A 257 19.39 -19.83 -10.92
CA LYS A 257 20.33 -19.89 -12.06
C LYS A 257 19.63 -19.91 -13.42
N TYR A 258 18.32 -20.17 -13.43
CA TYR A 258 17.52 -20.36 -14.63
C TYR A 258 16.75 -19.12 -15.07
N ALA A 259 16.48 -18.18 -14.16
CA ALA A 259 15.74 -16.96 -14.44
C ALA A 259 15.90 -15.93 -13.31
N ARG A 260 15.56 -14.68 -13.60
CA ARG A 260 15.41 -13.61 -12.62
C ARG A 260 13.93 -13.22 -12.52
N PHE A 261 13.40 -13.14 -11.30
CA PHE A 261 12.00 -12.80 -11.06
C PHE A 261 11.87 -11.41 -10.41
N ASP A 262 11.08 -10.54 -11.03
CA ASP A 262 10.69 -9.23 -10.50
C ASP A 262 9.16 -9.16 -10.35
N PHE A 263 8.69 -8.85 -9.14
CA PHE A 263 7.27 -8.87 -8.79
C PHE A 263 6.71 -7.46 -8.60
N MET A 264 5.61 -7.16 -9.27
CA MET A 264 4.85 -5.92 -9.14
C MET A 264 3.42 -6.23 -8.69
N LEU A 265 2.95 -5.57 -7.65
CA LEU A 265 1.59 -5.71 -7.13
C LEU A 265 0.77 -4.50 -7.59
N TYR A 266 -0.44 -4.72 -8.09
CA TYR A 266 -1.44 -3.67 -8.14
C TYR A 266 -2.22 -3.75 -6.83
N ALA A 267 -1.90 -2.86 -5.90
CA ALA A 267 -2.30 -2.97 -4.50
C ALA A 267 -2.46 -1.61 -3.84
N LYS A 268 -3.07 -1.61 -2.67
CA LYS A 268 -3.12 -0.46 -1.75
C LYS A 268 -2.86 -0.93 -0.32
N PRO A 269 -2.19 -0.13 0.53
CA PRO A 269 -2.15 -0.39 1.96
C PRO A 269 -3.56 -0.45 2.53
N CYS A 270 -3.79 -1.30 3.53
CA CYS A 270 -5.05 -1.34 4.25
C CYS A 270 -4.83 -1.67 5.72
N CYS A 271 -5.69 -1.14 6.57
CA CYS A 271 -5.76 -1.54 7.98
C CYS A 271 -6.59 -2.82 8.07
N ALA A 272 -5.93 -3.98 8.00
CA ALA A 272 -6.56 -5.25 8.31
C ALA A 272 -6.32 -5.57 9.79
N VAL A 273 -7.38 -6.00 10.47
CA VAL A 273 -7.30 -6.51 11.84
C VAL A 273 -7.27 -8.03 11.81
N ASP A 274 -6.43 -8.63 12.64
CA ASP A 274 -6.36 -10.08 12.76
C ASP A 274 -7.67 -10.61 13.37
N PRO A 275 -8.25 -11.71 12.83
CA PRO A 275 -9.43 -12.33 13.43
C PRO A 275 -9.16 -12.80 14.86
N ILE A 276 -10.10 -12.54 15.76
CA ILE A 276 -10.06 -13.04 17.14
C ILE A 276 -10.67 -14.43 17.17
N GLU A 277 -9.82 -15.46 17.15
CA GLU A 277 -10.27 -16.87 17.18
C GLU A 277 -10.18 -17.51 18.57
N ASN A 278 -9.40 -16.92 19.48
CA ASN A 278 -9.15 -17.45 20.81
C ASN A 278 -8.85 -16.34 21.82
N GLU A 279 -8.74 -16.73 23.09
CA GLU A 279 -8.49 -15.81 24.21
C GLU A 279 -7.13 -15.08 24.11
N GLU A 280 -6.12 -15.72 23.53
CA GLU A 280 -4.81 -15.10 23.32
C GLU A 280 -4.89 -13.99 22.27
N ASP A 281 -5.58 -14.24 21.16
CA ASP A 281 -5.86 -13.26 20.11
C ASP A 281 -6.66 -12.08 20.69
N ARG A 282 -7.64 -12.34 21.56
CA ARG A 282 -8.42 -11.30 22.26
C ARG A 282 -7.53 -10.41 23.13
N LYS A 283 -6.69 -11.01 23.97
CA LYS A 283 -5.76 -10.26 24.84
C LYS A 283 -4.80 -9.40 24.03
N LYS A 284 -4.29 -9.92 22.92
CA LYS A 284 -3.43 -9.17 21.98
C LYS A 284 -4.18 -8.00 21.35
N ALA A 285 -5.41 -8.21 20.89
CA ALA A 285 -6.24 -7.15 20.30
C ALA A 285 -6.51 -6.03 21.31
N VAL A 286 -6.91 -6.36 22.54
CA VAL A 286 -7.14 -5.36 23.61
C VAL A 286 -5.87 -4.59 23.95
N SER A 287 -4.75 -5.28 24.10
CA SER A 287 -3.44 -4.64 24.36
C SER A 287 -3.04 -3.69 23.23
N ASN A 288 -3.29 -4.08 21.97
CA ASN A 288 -3.02 -3.23 20.81
C ASN A 288 -3.93 -2.00 20.78
N ILE A 289 -5.23 -2.16 21.09
CA ILE A 289 -6.18 -1.04 21.19
C ILE A 289 -5.70 -0.03 22.23
N ASN A 290 -5.37 -0.48 23.44
CA ASN A 290 -4.87 0.41 24.50
C ASN A 290 -3.59 1.13 24.06
N THR A 291 -2.65 0.41 23.45
CA THR A 291 -1.40 1.00 22.94
C THR A 291 -1.66 2.07 21.87
N LEU A 292 -2.64 1.85 20.99
CA LEU A 292 -3.02 2.82 19.95
C LEU A 292 -3.74 4.03 20.56
N LEU A 293 -4.60 3.84 21.55
CA LEU A 293 -5.25 4.92 22.30
C LEU A 293 -4.22 5.78 23.05
N ASP A 294 -3.26 5.16 23.75
CA ASP A 294 -2.17 5.89 24.42
C ASP A 294 -1.28 6.66 23.45
N LYS A 295 -1.11 6.16 22.22
CA LYS A 295 -0.40 6.90 21.16
C LYS A 295 -1.23 8.07 20.66
N ALA A 296 -2.51 7.86 20.38
CA ALA A 296 -3.41 8.92 19.93
C ALA A 296 -3.50 10.05 20.98
N ASP A 297 -3.63 9.70 22.26
CA ASP A 297 -3.68 10.65 23.36
C ASP A 297 -2.37 11.44 23.49
N ARG A 298 -1.22 10.78 23.37
CA ARG A 298 0.09 11.47 23.36
C ARG A 298 0.23 12.45 22.19
N VAL A 299 -0.15 12.03 20.98
CA VAL A 299 -0.11 12.90 19.78
C VAL A 299 -1.07 14.09 19.96
N TYR A 300 -2.25 13.86 20.52
CA TYR A 300 -3.21 14.91 20.83
C TYR A 300 -2.65 15.92 21.83
N HIS A 301 -2.05 15.48 22.94
CA HIS A 301 -1.42 16.38 23.91
C HIS A 301 -0.27 17.18 23.30
N GLN A 302 0.55 16.57 22.45
CA GLN A 302 1.60 17.28 21.71
C GLN A 302 1.02 18.35 20.79
N LEU A 303 -0.05 18.02 20.05
CA LEU A 303 -0.75 18.96 19.18
C LEU A 303 -1.31 20.16 19.98
N MET A 304 -1.97 19.90 21.10
CA MET A 304 -2.48 20.94 21.99
C MET A 304 -1.35 21.80 22.57
N GLY A 305 -0.18 21.22 22.84
CA GLY A 305 1.00 21.94 23.32
C GLY A 305 1.68 22.82 22.25
N HIS A 306 1.63 22.45 20.97
CA HIS A 306 2.20 23.23 19.88
C HIS A 306 1.42 24.50 19.56
N ARG A 307 0.09 24.47 19.74
CA ARG A 307 -0.79 25.62 19.47
C ARG A 307 -0.35 26.91 20.18
N PRO A 308 -0.22 26.99 21.52
CA PRO A 308 0.14 28.23 22.20
C PRO A 308 1.56 28.70 21.87
N GLN A 309 2.48 27.77 21.56
CA GLN A 309 3.83 28.13 21.11
C GLN A 309 3.78 28.84 19.76
N LEU A 310 2.95 28.35 18.84
CA LEU A 310 2.76 28.96 17.53
C LEU A 310 2.07 30.32 17.62
N GLU A 311 1.04 30.44 18.47
CA GLU A 311 0.38 31.72 18.75
C GLU A 311 1.39 32.76 19.27
N ASN A 312 2.29 32.39 20.19
CA ASN A 312 3.34 33.28 20.70
C ASN A 312 4.33 33.72 19.59
N LEU A 313 4.74 32.78 18.72
CA LEU A 313 5.61 33.10 17.59
C LEU A 313 4.94 34.06 16.60
N LEU A 314 3.65 33.86 16.30
CA LEU A 314 2.88 34.74 15.43
C LEU A 314 2.74 36.16 16.03
N CYS A 315 2.52 36.28 17.35
CA CYS A 315 2.53 37.59 18.01
C CYS A 315 3.86 38.31 17.82
N LYS A 316 4.99 37.63 18.05
CA LYS A 316 6.34 38.22 17.87
C LYS A 316 6.60 38.66 16.43
N VAL A 317 6.15 37.89 15.45
CA VAL A 317 6.29 38.27 14.03
C VAL A 317 5.45 39.51 13.71
N ASN A 318 4.23 39.59 14.24
CA ASN A 318 3.36 40.76 14.07
C ASN A 318 3.93 42.00 14.77
N GLU A 319 4.53 41.85 15.95
CA GLU A 319 5.21 42.94 16.68
C GLU A 319 6.49 43.41 15.99
N ALA A 320 7.23 42.49 15.35
CA ALA A 320 8.44 42.80 14.61
C ALA A 320 8.18 43.32 13.18
N ALA A 321 6.94 43.27 12.70
CA ALA A 321 6.56 43.78 11.40
C ALA A 321 6.60 45.33 11.44
N PRO A 322 7.42 46.00 10.60
CA PRO A 322 7.40 47.45 10.53
C PRO A 322 5.99 47.94 10.15
N GLU A 323 5.50 48.97 10.82
CA GLU A 323 4.20 49.59 10.53
C GLU A 323 4.09 49.83 9.01
N LYS A 324 3.17 49.12 8.36
CA LYS A 324 2.83 49.45 6.97
C LYS A 324 2.27 50.88 6.97
N PRO A 325 2.75 51.78 6.09
CA PRO A 325 2.16 53.10 5.94
C PRO A 325 0.66 52.96 5.70
N GLN A 326 -0.13 53.72 6.46
CA GLN A 326 -1.58 53.83 6.27
C GLN A 326 -1.88 54.25 4.82
N VAL A 327 -2.27 53.30 3.97
CA VAL A 327 -2.93 53.63 2.72
C VAL A 327 -4.41 53.74 3.03
N MET A 328 -4.89 54.98 3.06
CA MET A 328 -6.29 55.32 3.14
C MET A 328 -7.09 54.53 2.10
N THR A 329 -8.18 53.96 2.58
CA THR A 329 -9.21 53.22 1.85
C THR A 329 -9.68 53.93 0.57
N ALA A 330 -9.60 53.23 -0.55
CA ALA A 330 -10.60 53.32 -1.62
C ALA A 330 -10.95 51.89 -2.05
N SER A 331 -12.24 51.63 -2.01
CA SER A 331 -12.92 50.39 -2.36
C SER A 331 -12.57 49.89 -3.75
N GLU A 332 -12.22 48.61 -3.88
CA GLU A 332 -12.66 47.76 -5.00
C GLU A 332 -12.41 46.28 -4.67
N GLY A 333 -13.50 45.49 -4.68
CA GLY A 333 -13.46 44.08 -4.37
C GLY A 333 -12.70 43.29 -5.43
N HIS A 334 -11.71 42.52 -4.99
CA HIS A 334 -11.13 41.44 -5.80
C HIS A 334 -11.24 40.13 -5.02
N VAL A 335 -12.36 39.46 -5.21
CA VAL A 335 -12.51 38.04 -4.88
C VAL A 335 -11.63 37.25 -5.84
N LYS A 336 -10.40 36.90 -5.44
CA LYS A 336 -9.65 35.85 -6.14
C LYS A 336 -10.30 34.51 -5.81
N ARG A 337 -11.17 34.07 -6.73
CA ARG A 337 -11.62 32.68 -6.84
C ARG A 337 -10.40 31.78 -7.03
N VAL A 338 -10.02 31.03 -6.01
CA VAL A 338 -9.30 29.76 -6.20
C VAL A 338 -10.36 28.70 -6.46
N LEU A 339 -10.89 28.69 -7.68
CA LEU A 339 -11.46 27.48 -8.24
C LEU A 339 -10.26 26.66 -8.70
N GLY A 340 -9.93 25.62 -7.93
CA GLY A 340 -8.96 24.61 -8.34
C GLY A 340 -9.34 24.10 -9.72
N GLN A 341 -8.42 24.27 -10.66
CA GLN A 341 -8.49 23.67 -11.97
C GLN A 341 -8.51 22.15 -11.78
N ASN A 342 -9.65 21.54 -12.08
CA ASN A 342 -9.68 20.16 -12.53
C ASN A 342 -8.78 20.06 -13.76
N GLN A 343 -7.63 19.40 -13.62
CA GLN A 343 -7.02 18.74 -14.77
C GLN A 343 -7.55 17.31 -14.86
N PRO A 344 -7.87 16.83 -16.06
CA PRO A 344 -8.47 15.53 -16.26
C PRO A 344 -7.40 14.44 -16.17
N LEU A 345 -7.70 13.38 -15.43
CA LEU A 345 -7.41 11.99 -15.76
C LEU A 345 -8.16 11.05 -14.81
#